data_AF-A0A929WIM2-F1
#
_entry.id   AF-A0A929WIM2-F1
#
_cell.length_a   1.000
_cell.length_b   1.000
_cell.length_c   1.000
_cell.angle_alpha   90.00
_cell.angle_beta   90.00
_cell.angle_gamma   90.00
#
_symmetry.space_group_name_H-M   'P 1'
#
loop_
_entity.id
_entity.type
_entity.pdbx_description
1 polymer ?
#
loop_
_entity_poly.entity_id
_entity_poly.type
_entity_poly.pdbx_seq_one_letter_code
_entity_poly.pdbx_strand_id
1 'polypeptide(L)'
;MKKTIVPLFCALFGLGLATTSCQDMLTPDLDRYAENFSGKDTVNFYFGILNNVQGMIEQNVLLGELRGDLVKPTEFASDSINDIINFNNLEDGENALLNRAAYYKVINQCNFYLAKADSMALKNNSYYMRRELAQVQLVRAWTYMQLVQLYGRVPFIVDPVSTSDTGWEKNPPLGWATPANLLNLLEDKGGLKQAYAYTKQ
;
A
#
# COMPACT_ATOMS: atom_id res chain seq x y z
N MET A 1 -9.35 31.48 -43.13
CA MET A 1 -9.77 30.90 -41.83
C MET A 1 -8.83 29.73 -41.46
N LYS A 2 -7.62 29.96 -40.93
CA LYS A 2 -6.67 28.89 -40.54
C LYS A 2 -5.66 29.29 -39.43
N LYS A 3 -5.95 30.28 -38.57
CA LYS A 3 -4.97 30.79 -37.59
C LYS A 3 -5.23 30.40 -36.12
N THR A 4 -6.34 29.72 -35.83
CA THR A 4 -6.79 29.45 -34.44
C THR A 4 -6.64 28.00 -33.97
N ILE A 5 -6.26 27.05 -34.84
CA ILE A 5 -6.11 25.62 -34.47
C ILE A 5 -4.77 25.31 -33.80
N VAL A 6 -3.70 25.99 -34.21
CA VAL A 6 -2.33 25.76 -33.69
C VAL A 6 -2.18 26.14 -32.21
N PRO A 7 -2.66 27.31 -31.72
CA PRO A 7 -2.55 27.62 -30.29
C PRO A 7 -3.44 26.73 -29.40
N LEU A 8 -4.54 26.20 -29.93
CA LEU A 8 -5.43 25.28 -29.21
C LEU A 8 -4.77 23.91 -28.98
N PHE A 9 -4.06 23.39 -30.00
CA PHE A 9 -3.29 22.14 -29.86
C PHE A 9 -2.11 22.27 -28.89
N CYS A 10 -1.43 23.42 -28.88
CA CYS A 10 -0.35 23.68 -27.90
C CYS A 10 -0.89 23.83 -26.46
N ALA A 11 -2.09 24.38 -26.28
CA ALA A 11 -2.73 24.45 -24.96
C ALA A 11 -3.17 23.06 -24.44
N LEU A 12 -3.68 22.19 -25.32
CA LEU A 12 -4.04 20.80 -25.01
C LEU A 12 -2.80 19.93 -24.72
N PHE A 13 -1.68 20.14 -25.43
CA PHE A 13 -0.42 19.45 -25.16
C PHE A 13 0.27 19.95 -23.87
N GLY A 14 0.05 21.21 -23.49
CA GLY A 14 0.58 21.79 -22.26
C GLY A 14 -0.11 21.27 -20.99
N LEU A 15 -1.38 20.86 -21.08
CA LEU A 15 -2.10 20.24 -19.96
C LEU A 15 -1.80 18.74 -19.78
N GLY A 16 -1.36 18.04 -20.83
CA GLY A 16 -1.07 16.60 -20.78
C GLY A 16 0.21 16.21 -20.01
N LEU A 17 1.03 17.19 -19.61
CA LEU A 17 2.27 16.95 -18.86
C LEU A 17 2.10 17.06 -17.33
N ALA A 18 0.91 17.41 -16.85
CA ALA A 18 0.66 17.67 -15.42
C ALA A 18 -0.14 16.58 -14.69
N THR A 19 -0.68 15.57 -15.38
CA THR A 19 -1.44 14.49 -14.74
C THR A 19 -0.56 13.26 -14.55
N THR A 20 0.34 13.31 -13.57
CA THR A 20 0.98 12.09 -13.05
C THR A 20 0.14 11.54 -11.90
N SER A 21 -0.87 10.72 -12.23
CA SER A 21 -1.76 10.02 -11.27
C SER A 21 -1.02 9.11 -10.28
N CYS A 22 0.27 8.86 -10.47
CA CYS A 22 1.07 8.11 -9.51
C CYS A 22 1.11 8.78 -8.12
N GLN A 23 1.05 10.12 -8.05
CA GLN A 23 1.23 10.89 -6.82
C GLN A 23 0.23 10.53 -5.71
N ASP A 24 -0.93 9.99 -6.07
CA ASP A 24 -1.99 9.67 -5.12
C ASP A 24 -1.86 8.26 -4.50
N MET A 25 -0.84 7.49 -4.92
CA MET A 25 -0.61 6.14 -4.41
C MET A 25 0.00 6.16 -3.00
N LEU A 26 0.94 7.06 -2.73
CA LEU A 26 1.53 7.21 -1.39
C LEU A 26 0.79 8.23 -0.50
N THR A 27 -0.27 8.86 -1.01
CA THR A 27 -1.08 9.84 -0.26
C THR A 27 -2.52 9.36 -0.06
N PRO A 28 -2.77 8.29 0.72
CA PRO A 28 -4.12 8.11 1.24
C PRO A 28 -4.51 9.36 2.03
N ASP A 29 -5.79 9.73 2.09
CA ASP A 29 -6.26 10.81 2.99
C ASP A 29 -5.83 10.48 4.43
N LEU A 30 -4.73 11.10 4.85
CA LEU A 30 -4.11 10.99 6.16
C LEU A 30 -4.62 12.15 7.02
N ASP A 31 -5.93 12.38 7.06
CA ASP A 31 -6.51 13.48 7.85
C ASP A 31 -6.37 13.26 9.38
N ARG A 32 -5.85 12.08 9.78
CA ARG A 32 -5.60 11.66 11.16
C ARG A 32 -4.24 10.99 11.29
N TYR A 33 -3.15 11.75 11.17
CA TYR A 33 -1.87 11.31 11.71
C TYR A 33 -1.83 11.57 13.22
N ALA A 34 -1.41 10.57 13.99
CA ALA A 34 -1.16 10.74 15.42
C ALA A 34 0.09 11.60 15.62
N GLU A 35 -0.09 12.92 15.68
CA GLU A 35 0.88 13.80 16.30
C GLU A 35 1.12 13.32 17.74
N ASN A 36 2.37 13.02 18.09
CA ASN A 36 2.75 12.56 19.44
C ASN A 36 2.23 11.18 19.88
N PHE A 37 2.28 10.16 19.02
CA PHE A 37 2.20 8.76 19.50
C PHE A 37 3.29 8.50 20.56
N SER A 38 2.87 8.44 21.84
CA SER A 38 3.77 8.31 22.99
C SER A 38 4.07 6.85 23.37
N GLY A 39 3.73 5.89 22.50
CA GLY A 39 3.85 4.46 22.81
C GLY A 39 2.91 3.97 23.92
N LYS A 40 2.05 4.83 24.48
CA LYS A 40 1.06 4.46 25.51
C LYS A 40 -0.26 3.95 24.92
N ASP A 41 -0.59 4.34 23.69
CA ASP A 41 -1.80 3.94 22.96
C ASP A 41 -1.49 2.92 21.84
N THR A 42 -0.59 1.98 22.08
CA THR A 42 -0.20 0.98 21.04
C THR A 42 -1.40 0.18 20.54
N VAL A 43 -2.28 -0.22 21.44
CA VAL A 43 -3.49 -1.00 21.14
C VAL A 43 -4.42 -0.25 20.17
N ASN A 44 -4.66 1.05 20.39
CA ASN A 44 -5.52 1.84 19.50
C ASN A 44 -4.89 2.01 18.11
N PHE A 45 -3.57 2.19 18.06
CA PHE A 45 -2.85 2.26 16.79
C PHE A 45 -2.90 0.92 16.05
N TYR A 46 -2.70 -0.19 16.75
CA TYR A 46 -2.80 -1.54 16.21
C TYR A 46 -4.19 -1.81 15.62
N PHE A 47 -5.26 -1.44 16.34
CA PHE A 47 -6.62 -1.50 15.79
C PHE A 47 -6.83 -0.58 14.59
N GLY A 48 -6.17 0.59 14.55
CA GLY A 48 -6.13 1.46 13.38
C GLY A 48 -5.53 0.78 12.15
N ILE A 49 -4.43 0.03 12.32
CA ILE A 49 -3.83 -0.78 11.25
C ILE A 49 -4.84 -1.83 10.76
N LEU A 50 -5.45 -2.58 11.68
CA LEU A 50 -6.44 -3.62 11.33
C LEU A 50 -7.68 -3.05 10.64
N ASN A 51 -8.11 -1.84 10.98
CA ASN A 51 -9.20 -1.17 10.29
C ASN A 51 -8.85 -0.83 8.84
N ASN A 52 -7.62 -0.37 8.58
CA ASN A 52 -7.17 -0.13 7.20
C ASN A 52 -7.00 -1.44 6.42
N VAL A 53 -6.57 -2.52 7.08
CA VAL A 53 -6.56 -3.85 6.46
C VAL A 53 -7.97 -4.24 6.02
N GLN A 54 -8.99 -4.05 6.87
CA GLN A 54 -10.38 -4.34 6.50
C GLN A 54 -10.84 -3.54 5.27
N GLY A 55 -10.54 -2.25 5.21
CA GLY A 55 -10.87 -1.43 4.04
C GLY A 55 -10.14 -1.83 2.75
N MET A 56 -8.94 -2.39 2.86
CA MET A 56 -8.15 -2.88 1.72
C MET A 56 -8.57 -4.29 1.25
N ILE A 57 -9.07 -5.13 2.17
CA ILE A 57 -9.40 -6.54 1.90
C ILE A 57 -10.48 -6.70 0.84
N GLU A 58 -11.51 -5.85 0.85
CA GLU A 58 -12.59 -5.92 -0.14
C GLU A 58 -12.03 -5.80 -1.57
N GLN A 59 -11.21 -4.78 -1.79
CA GLN A 59 -10.53 -4.58 -3.07
C GLN A 59 -9.61 -5.77 -3.42
N ASN A 60 -8.86 -6.30 -2.45
CA ASN A 60 -7.98 -7.44 -2.66
C ASN A 60 -8.73 -8.71 -3.10
N VAL A 61 -9.86 -9.00 -2.46
CA VAL A 61 -10.71 -10.15 -2.80
C VAL A 61 -11.33 -9.97 -4.17
N LEU A 62 -11.90 -8.79 -4.45
CA LEU A 62 -12.49 -8.51 -5.76
C LEU A 62 -11.45 -8.67 -6.88
N LEU A 63 -10.26 -8.09 -6.74
CA LEU A 63 -9.22 -8.23 -7.77
C LEU A 63 -8.73 -9.67 -7.97
N GLY A 64 -8.70 -10.47 -6.90
CA GLY A 64 -8.31 -11.88 -6.96
C GLY A 64 -9.36 -12.76 -7.63
N GLU A 65 -10.63 -12.61 -7.26
CA GLU A 65 -11.72 -13.46 -7.75
C GLU A 65 -12.20 -13.06 -9.14
N LEU A 66 -12.30 -11.75 -9.44
CA LEU A 66 -12.82 -11.25 -10.72
C LEU A 66 -11.93 -11.61 -11.92
N ARG A 67 -10.64 -11.90 -11.67
CA ARG A 67 -9.69 -12.35 -12.71
C ARG A 67 -9.60 -13.87 -12.83
N GLY A 68 -10.33 -14.59 -11.99
CA GLY A 68 -10.49 -16.04 -12.05
C GLY A 68 -11.62 -16.45 -13.01
N ASP A 69 -11.69 -17.75 -13.32
CA ASP A 69 -12.69 -18.32 -14.23
C ASP A 69 -13.96 -18.81 -13.50
N LEU A 70 -14.12 -18.47 -12.22
CA LEU A 70 -15.22 -18.95 -11.39
C LEU A 70 -16.41 -17.98 -11.32
N VAL A 71 -16.25 -16.75 -11.81
CA VAL A 71 -17.27 -15.70 -11.77
C VAL A 71 -17.47 -15.08 -13.15
N LYS A 72 -18.70 -14.61 -13.43
CA LYS A 72 -19.06 -13.96 -14.68
C LYS A 72 -19.88 -12.71 -14.38
N PRO A 73 -19.68 -11.59 -15.10
CA PRO A 73 -20.50 -10.39 -14.90
C PRO A 73 -21.96 -10.67 -15.29
N THR A 74 -22.86 -10.04 -14.56
CA THR A 74 -24.29 -9.96 -14.90
C THR A 74 -24.59 -8.61 -15.55
N GLU A 75 -25.79 -8.44 -16.08
CA GLU A 75 -26.25 -7.17 -16.68
C GLU A 75 -26.29 -6.00 -15.67
N PHE A 76 -26.20 -6.28 -14.37
CA PHE A 76 -26.21 -5.29 -13.29
C PHE A 76 -24.81 -5.02 -12.71
N ALA A 77 -23.76 -5.60 -13.28
CA ALA A 77 -22.40 -5.34 -12.84
C ALA A 77 -21.98 -3.92 -13.24
N SER A 78 -21.28 -3.21 -12.36
CA SER A 78 -20.70 -1.91 -12.69
C SER A 78 -19.61 -2.05 -13.75
N ASP A 79 -19.45 -1.03 -14.60
CA ASP A 79 -18.42 -0.99 -15.65
C ASP A 79 -17.01 -1.28 -15.10
N SER A 80 -16.66 -0.71 -13.94
CA SER A 80 -15.38 -0.96 -13.26
C SER A 80 -15.10 -2.45 -12.98
N ILE A 81 -16.13 -3.22 -12.65
CA ILE A 81 -16.00 -4.67 -12.40
C ILE A 81 -15.90 -5.41 -13.73
N ASN A 82 -16.73 -5.01 -14.69
CA ASN A 82 -16.75 -5.61 -16.02
C ASN A 82 -15.41 -5.43 -16.75
N ASP A 83 -14.76 -4.28 -16.58
CA ASP A 83 -13.43 -4.00 -17.15
C ASP A 83 -12.36 -4.92 -16.57
N ILE A 84 -12.41 -5.20 -15.26
CA ILE A 84 -11.47 -6.10 -14.60
C ILE A 84 -11.65 -7.54 -15.10
N ILE A 85 -12.89 -8.03 -15.18
CA ILE A 85 -13.17 -9.41 -15.61
C ILE A 85 -12.78 -9.62 -17.08
N ASN A 86 -13.03 -8.63 -17.94
CA ASN A 86 -12.70 -8.71 -19.37
C ASN A 86 -11.23 -8.36 -19.67
N PHE A 87 -10.41 -8.07 -18.65
CA PHE A 87 -9.01 -7.67 -18.80
C PHE A 87 -8.84 -6.45 -19.73
N ASN A 88 -9.76 -5.49 -19.65
CA ASN A 88 -9.63 -4.24 -20.38
C ASN A 88 -8.42 -3.45 -19.86
N ASN A 89 -7.62 -2.90 -20.78
CA ASN A 89 -6.44 -2.12 -20.42
C ASN A 89 -6.83 -0.67 -20.16
N LEU A 90 -7.12 -0.37 -18.90
CA LEU A 90 -7.54 0.94 -18.42
C LEU A 90 -6.35 1.87 -18.18
N GLU A 91 -6.56 3.17 -18.33
CA GLU A 91 -5.58 4.18 -17.94
C GLU A 91 -5.46 4.28 -16.41
N ASP A 92 -4.34 4.84 -15.93
CA ASP A 92 -4.07 4.94 -14.50
C ASP A 92 -5.08 5.88 -13.82
N GLY A 93 -5.77 5.37 -12.81
CA GLY A 93 -6.81 6.09 -12.08
C GLY A 93 -8.24 5.99 -12.64
N GLU A 94 -8.45 5.37 -13.80
CA GLU A 94 -9.81 5.19 -14.36
C GLU A 94 -10.69 4.28 -13.50
N ASN A 95 -10.08 3.31 -12.82
CA ASN A 95 -10.77 2.36 -11.98
C ASN A 95 -10.23 2.39 -10.56
N ALA A 96 -11.06 2.88 -9.63
CA ALA A 96 -10.74 2.96 -8.22
C ALA A 96 -10.37 1.59 -7.62
N LEU A 97 -10.93 0.49 -8.13
CA LEU A 97 -10.61 -0.86 -7.68
C LEU A 97 -9.20 -1.31 -8.07
N LEU A 98 -8.53 -0.63 -9.01
CA LEU A 98 -7.13 -0.90 -9.35
C LEU A 98 -6.14 -0.05 -8.55
N ASN A 99 -6.61 0.92 -7.76
CA ASN A 99 -5.76 1.84 -7.02
C ASN A 99 -4.95 1.13 -5.91
N ARG A 100 -3.63 1.30 -5.91
CA ARG A 100 -2.73 0.70 -4.91
C ARG A 100 -2.67 1.47 -3.58
N ALA A 101 -3.27 2.65 -3.48
CA ALA A 101 -3.18 3.54 -2.33
C ALA A 101 -3.64 2.87 -1.02
N ALA A 102 -4.69 2.05 -1.07
CA ALA A 102 -5.20 1.33 0.10
C ALA A 102 -4.13 0.42 0.74
N TYR A 103 -3.33 -0.27 -0.08
CA TYR A 103 -2.24 -1.14 0.40
C TYR A 103 -1.10 -0.33 1.02
N TYR A 104 -0.70 0.75 0.36
CA TYR A 104 0.36 1.63 0.87
C TYR A 104 -0.06 2.40 2.13
N LYS A 105 -1.36 2.64 2.33
CA LYS A 105 -1.90 3.14 3.60
C LYS A 105 -1.61 2.18 4.75
N VAL A 106 -1.89 0.88 4.58
CA VAL A 106 -1.58 -0.15 5.59
C VAL A 106 -0.08 -0.21 5.85
N ILE A 107 0.73 -0.26 4.79
CA ILE A 107 2.20 -0.33 4.90
C ILE A 107 2.74 0.89 5.66
N ASN A 108 2.31 2.09 5.29
CA ASN A 108 2.80 3.32 5.91
C ASN A 108 2.42 3.38 7.40
N GLN A 109 1.22 2.97 7.77
CA GLN A 109 0.85 2.86 9.19
C GLN A 109 1.69 1.84 9.95
N CYS A 110 1.97 0.68 9.36
CA CYS A 110 2.90 -0.28 9.94
C CYS A 110 4.29 0.34 10.13
N ASN A 111 4.80 1.09 9.15
CA ASN A 111 6.08 1.78 9.23
C ASN A 111 6.10 2.80 10.38
N PHE A 112 5.07 3.63 10.51
CA PHE A 112 4.93 4.57 11.63
C PHE A 112 4.88 3.87 12.99
N TYR A 113 4.16 2.76 13.10
CA TYR A 113 4.11 1.97 14.34
C TYR A 113 5.49 1.43 14.70
N LEU A 114 6.15 0.76 13.75
CA LEU A 114 7.45 0.11 13.97
C LEU A 114 8.57 1.12 14.25
N ALA A 115 8.47 2.35 13.71
CA ALA A 115 9.41 3.41 14.00
C ALA A 115 9.31 3.97 15.43
N LYS A 116 8.14 3.86 16.07
CA LYS A 116 7.87 4.45 17.40
C LYS A 116 7.71 3.44 18.53
N ALA A 117 7.33 2.20 18.24
CA ALA A 117 7.10 1.17 19.24
C ALA A 117 8.43 0.65 19.83
N ASP A 118 8.50 0.57 21.16
CA ASP A 118 9.70 0.13 21.88
C ASP A 118 9.71 -1.39 22.08
N SER A 119 10.61 -2.07 21.37
CA SER A 119 10.84 -3.53 21.48
C SER A 119 11.48 -3.98 22.80
N MET A 120 12.04 -3.03 23.56
CA MET A 120 12.72 -3.26 24.83
C MET A 120 11.83 -2.94 26.04
N ALA A 121 10.58 -2.50 25.80
CA ALA A 121 9.61 -2.29 26.87
C ALA A 121 9.39 -3.59 27.67
N LEU A 122 9.69 -3.50 28.96
CA LEU A 122 9.75 -4.66 29.86
C LEU A 122 8.75 -4.49 31.00
N LYS A 123 7.92 -5.51 31.22
CA LYS A 123 6.98 -5.58 32.34
C LYS A 123 7.05 -6.98 32.94
N ASN A 124 7.23 -7.07 34.26
CA ASN A 124 7.35 -8.35 34.97
C ASN A 124 8.39 -9.31 34.33
N ASN A 125 9.56 -8.79 33.97
CA ASN A 125 10.64 -9.55 33.32
C ASN A 125 10.27 -10.17 31.95
N SER A 126 9.21 -9.68 31.31
CA SER A 126 8.77 -10.10 29.97
C SER A 126 8.72 -8.91 29.03
N TYR A 127 9.26 -9.10 27.82
CA TYR A 127 9.20 -8.13 26.72
C TYR A 127 7.86 -8.22 26.01
N TYR A 128 6.82 -7.67 26.65
CA TYR A 128 5.43 -7.84 26.21
C TYR A 128 5.14 -7.26 24.81
N MET A 129 5.89 -6.23 24.38
CA MET A 129 5.70 -5.60 23.07
C MET A 129 6.24 -6.41 21.89
N ARG A 130 7.14 -7.38 22.12
CA ARG A 130 7.77 -8.15 21.01
C ARG A 130 6.75 -8.92 20.18
N ARG A 131 5.71 -9.47 20.82
CA ARG A 131 4.65 -10.20 20.13
C ARG A 131 3.80 -9.28 19.25
N GLU A 132 3.47 -8.08 19.74
CA GLU A 132 2.70 -7.08 18.98
C GLU A 132 3.52 -6.54 17.80
N LEU A 133 4.81 -6.24 18.00
CA LEU A 133 5.73 -5.85 16.92
C LEU A 133 5.83 -6.92 15.83
N ALA A 134 5.94 -8.20 16.22
CA ALA A 134 5.99 -9.31 15.27
C ALA A 134 4.71 -9.40 14.45
N GLN A 135 3.54 -9.16 15.05
CA GLN A 135 2.26 -9.12 14.34
C GLN A 135 2.22 -8.00 13.31
N VAL A 136 2.66 -6.78 13.66
CA VAL A 136 2.69 -5.65 12.72
C VAL A 136 3.67 -5.88 11.57
N GLN A 137 4.85 -6.47 11.84
CA GLN A 137 5.79 -6.87 10.79
C GLN A 137 5.19 -7.91 9.84
N LEU A 138 4.43 -8.87 10.37
CA LEU A 138 3.70 -9.88 9.59
C LEU A 138 2.59 -9.27 8.74
N VAL A 139 1.81 -8.33 9.27
CA VAL A 139 0.77 -7.61 8.50
C VAL A 139 1.43 -6.88 7.33
N ARG A 140 2.50 -6.11 7.56
CA ARG A 140 3.25 -5.43 6.49
C ARG A 140 3.77 -6.41 5.43
N ALA A 141 4.36 -7.54 5.86
CA ALA A 141 4.87 -8.56 4.96
C ALA A 141 3.76 -9.19 4.11
N TRP A 142 2.62 -9.50 4.72
CA TRP A 142 1.45 -10.04 4.04
C TRP A 142 0.87 -9.03 3.04
N THR A 143 0.76 -7.74 3.38
CA THR A 143 0.31 -6.69 2.45
C THR A 143 1.23 -6.58 1.23
N TYR A 144 2.56 -6.67 1.43
CA TYR A 144 3.51 -6.70 0.31
C TYR A 144 3.36 -7.94 -0.57
N MET A 145 3.09 -9.10 0.02
CA MET A 145 2.82 -10.33 -0.73
C MET A 145 1.60 -10.16 -1.64
N GLN A 146 0.49 -9.63 -1.11
CA GLN A 146 -0.71 -9.37 -1.90
C GLN A 146 -0.44 -8.39 -3.05
N LEU A 147 0.24 -7.28 -2.77
CA LEU A 147 0.63 -6.30 -3.79
C LEU A 147 1.48 -6.91 -4.92
N VAL A 148 2.48 -7.72 -4.57
CA VAL A 148 3.35 -8.36 -5.57
C VAL A 148 2.58 -9.42 -6.38
N GLN A 149 1.65 -10.15 -5.76
CA GLN A 149 0.80 -11.11 -6.47
C GLN A 149 -0.13 -10.43 -7.49
N LEU A 150 -0.74 -9.30 -7.12
CA LEU A 150 -1.69 -8.59 -7.98
C LEU A 150 -1.04 -7.77 -9.09
N TYR A 151 0.08 -7.10 -8.79
CA TYR A 151 0.68 -6.09 -9.67
C TYR A 151 2.06 -6.48 -10.22
N GLY A 152 2.65 -7.58 -9.74
CA GLY A 152 3.95 -8.10 -10.19
C GLY A 152 5.15 -7.31 -9.69
N ARG A 153 5.20 -5.99 -9.89
CA ARG A 153 6.33 -5.14 -9.48
C ARG A 153 5.86 -3.89 -8.75
N VAL A 154 6.32 -3.70 -7.52
CA VAL A 154 5.89 -2.59 -6.64
C VAL A 154 7.06 -1.95 -5.89
N PRO A 155 7.02 -0.64 -5.56
CA PRO A 155 8.07 0.00 -4.79
C PRO A 155 8.13 -0.54 -3.35
N PHE A 156 9.33 -0.89 -2.88
CA PHE A 156 9.56 -1.40 -1.53
C PHE A 156 9.97 -0.27 -0.57
N ILE A 157 9.17 -0.07 0.49
CA ILE A 157 9.21 1.07 1.39
C ILE A 157 8.98 0.59 2.83
N VAL A 158 9.98 0.75 3.68
CA VAL A 158 9.91 0.35 5.10
C VAL A 158 9.96 1.53 6.06
N ASP A 159 10.34 2.70 5.55
CA ASP A 159 10.42 3.93 6.32
C ASP A 159 9.07 4.66 6.32
N PRO A 160 8.73 5.40 7.40
CA PRO A 160 7.50 6.17 7.45
C PRO A 160 7.51 7.30 6.42
N VAL A 161 6.43 7.43 5.66
CA VAL A 161 6.21 8.51 4.68
C VAL A 161 5.27 9.54 5.29
N SER A 162 5.79 10.73 5.60
CA SER A 162 5.02 11.84 6.15
C SER A 162 4.56 12.86 5.10
N THR A 163 5.12 12.81 3.88
CA THR A 163 4.82 13.77 2.81
C THR A 163 4.70 13.06 1.45
N SER A 164 3.86 13.60 0.58
CA SER A 164 3.64 13.12 -0.80
C SER A 164 4.88 13.22 -1.71
N ASP A 165 5.73 14.21 -1.46
CA ASP A 165 6.75 14.65 -2.43
C ASP A 165 8.07 13.87 -2.36
N THR A 166 8.05 12.66 -1.80
CA THR A 166 9.25 11.83 -1.65
C THR A 166 9.76 11.27 -2.98
N GLY A 167 8.88 11.12 -3.98
CA GLY A 167 9.21 10.51 -5.27
C GLY A 167 9.48 8.99 -5.21
N TRP A 168 9.24 8.36 -4.06
CA TRP A 168 9.53 6.93 -3.83
C TRP A 168 8.66 5.98 -4.66
N GLU A 169 7.58 6.48 -5.24
CA GLU A 169 6.72 5.78 -6.19
C GLU A 169 7.46 5.40 -7.48
N LYS A 170 8.33 6.30 -7.92
CA LYS A 170 9.12 6.16 -9.16
C LYS A 170 10.51 5.62 -8.85
N ASN A 171 11.11 6.09 -7.76
CA ASN A 171 12.46 5.71 -7.34
C ASN A 171 12.46 5.30 -5.86
N PRO A 172 12.04 4.07 -5.54
CA PRO A 172 12.03 3.59 -4.16
C PRO A 172 13.45 3.45 -3.62
N PRO A 173 13.72 3.89 -2.37
CA PRO A 173 15.06 3.90 -1.79
C PRO A 173 15.65 2.49 -1.64
N LEU A 174 14.80 1.49 -1.41
CA LEU A 174 15.19 0.08 -1.27
C LEU A 174 14.97 -0.75 -2.55
N GLY A 175 14.65 -0.08 -3.66
CA GLY A 175 14.37 -0.75 -4.93
C GLY A 175 12.96 -1.33 -5.02
N TRP A 176 12.79 -2.22 -6.01
CA TRP A 176 11.50 -2.76 -6.39
C TRP A 176 11.31 -4.17 -5.83
N ALA A 177 10.15 -4.43 -5.23
CA ALA A 177 9.71 -5.76 -4.86
C ALA A 177 9.06 -6.47 -6.06
N THR A 178 9.45 -7.72 -6.27
CA THR A 178 9.01 -8.63 -7.33
C THR A 178 8.84 -10.04 -6.74
N PRO A 179 8.17 -10.98 -7.43
CA PRO A 179 7.96 -12.32 -6.90
C PRO A 179 9.28 -13.05 -6.59
N ALA A 180 10.36 -12.72 -7.32
CA ALA A 180 11.66 -13.36 -7.17
C ALA A 180 12.49 -12.84 -5.97
N ASN A 181 12.34 -11.57 -5.59
CA ASN A 181 13.18 -10.94 -4.56
C ASN A 181 12.42 -10.54 -3.28
N LEU A 182 11.09 -10.64 -3.27
CA LEU A 182 10.26 -10.18 -2.16
C LEU A 182 10.67 -10.81 -0.83
N LEU A 183 10.90 -12.13 -0.79
CA LEU A 183 11.29 -12.82 0.44
C LEU A 183 12.61 -12.27 0.99
N ASN A 184 13.62 -12.11 0.14
CA ASN A 184 14.92 -11.55 0.54
C ASN A 184 14.78 -10.12 1.08
N LEU A 185 13.97 -9.28 0.42
CA LEU A 185 13.69 -7.92 0.89
C LEU A 185 12.98 -7.90 2.25
N LEU A 186 12.00 -8.78 2.44
CA LEU A 186 11.26 -8.88 3.70
C LEU A 186 12.14 -9.40 4.84
N GLU A 187 13.03 -10.35 4.56
CA GLU A 187 13.97 -10.89 5.54
C GLU A 187 15.03 -9.87 5.94
N ASP A 188 15.65 -9.20 4.97
CA ASP A 188 16.84 -8.37 5.20
C ASP A 188 16.49 -6.93 5.59
N LYS A 189 15.36 -6.41 5.10
CA LYS A 189 14.93 -5.02 5.29
C LYS A 189 13.54 -4.89 5.91
N GLY A 190 12.66 -5.88 5.70
CA GLY A 190 11.28 -5.87 6.21
C GLY A 190 11.11 -6.36 7.65
N GLY A 191 12.17 -6.86 8.30
CA GLY A 191 12.12 -7.30 9.70
C GLY A 191 11.48 -8.69 9.91
N LEU A 192 11.28 -9.49 8.85
CA LEU A 192 10.62 -10.80 8.97
C LEU A 192 11.39 -11.78 9.87
N LYS A 193 12.73 -11.77 9.81
CA LYS A 193 13.60 -12.57 10.70
C LYS A 193 13.42 -12.19 12.18
N GLN A 194 13.25 -10.90 12.45
CA GLN A 194 13.00 -10.38 13.80
C GLN A 194 11.61 -10.81 14.30
N ALA A 195 10.58 -10.70 13.46
CA ALA A 195 9.24 -11.17 13.79
C ALA A 195 9.24 -12.66 14.18
N TYR A 196 9.93 -13.49 13.40
CA TYR A 196 10.06 -14.92 13.68
C TYR A 196 10.83 -15.22 14.98
N ALA A 197 11.82 -14.40 15.34
CA ALA A 197 12.51 -14.54 16.62
C ALA A 197 11.61 -14.18 17.81
N TYR A 198 10.73 -13.18 17.64
CA TYR A 198 9.82 -12.69 18.67
C TYR A 198 8.62 -13.60 18.93
N THR A 199 8.24 -14.46 17.99
CA THR A 199 7.17 -15.45 18.21
C THR A 199 7.60 -16.66 19.04
N LYS A 200 8.92 -16.90 19.17
CA LYS A 200 9.49 -18.02 19.94
C LYS A 200 9.70 -17.71 21.43
N GLN A 201 9.41 -16.48 21.86
CA GLN A 201 9.54 -16.00 23.24
C GLN A 201 8.18 -15.97 23.93
#